data_AF-A0A9D0VDK9-F1
#
_entry.id   AF-A0A9D0VDK9-F1
#
_cell.length_a   1.000
_cell.length_b   1.000
_cell.length_c   1.000
_cell.angle_alpha   90.00
_cell.angle_beta   90.00
_cell.angle_gamma   90.00
#
_symmetry.space_group_name_H-M   'P 1'
#
loop_
_entity.id
_entity.type
_entity.pdbx_description
1 polymer ?
#
loop_
_entity_poly.entity_id
_entity_poly.type
_entity_poly.pdbx_seq_one_letter_code
_entity_poly.pdbx_strand_id
1 'polypeptide(L)'
;MTTTPPILRNCALASPLALLGAAPLGLDHVVAATLSTSLVLANLWALSILGPRLVQSVAEETFAGLWLAALGAKFILIAAILVGMVQILPPMGIALGFVPLLVGTLATGLQLAQVEAEAEARAGSVPPSVDIAPEEA
;
A
#
# COMPACT_ATOMS: atom_id res chain seq x y z
N MET A 1 -4.04 -9.72 -16.47
CA MET A 1 -4.52 -8.41 -15.98
C MET A 1 -3.75 -8.09 -14.72
N THR A 2 -2.80 -7.14 -14.76
CA THR A 2 -2.08 -6.70 -13.57
C THR A 2 -3.01 -5.81 -12.75
N THR A 3 -3.69 -6.40 -11.78
CA THR A 3 -4.52 -5.65 -10.84
C THR A 3 -3.59 -4.77 -10.00
N THR A 4 -3.64 -3.46 -10.23
CA THR A 4 -2.93 -2.48 -9.41
C THR A 4 -3.27 -2.72 -7.94
N PRO A 5 -2.28 -2.76 -7.02
CA PRO A 5 -2.54 -3.03 -5.62
C PRO A 5 -3.55 -2.04 -5.05
N PRO A 6 -4.53 -2.49 -4.25
CA PRO A 6 -5.58 -1.62 -3.73
C PRO A 6 -5.02 -0.46 -2.90
N ILE A 7 -3.94 -0.71 -2.13
CA ILE A 7 -3.25 0.34 -1.36
C ILE A 7 -2.65 1.43 -2.25
N LEU A 8 -2.03 1.07 -3.37
CA LEU A 8 -1.43 2.02 -4.29
C LEU A 8 -2.51 2.90 -4.95
N ARG A 9 -3.61 2.27 -5.37
CA ARG A 9 -4.76 2.97 -5.93
C ARG A 9 -5.38 3.94 -4.91
N ASN A 10 -5.65 3.48 -3.69
CA ASN A 10 -6.30 4.31 -2.67
C ASN A 10 -5.38 5.46 -2.22
N CYS A 11 -4.07 5.21 -2.08
CA CYS A 11 -3.10 6.27 -1.80
C CYS A 11 -3.04 7.30 -2.94
N ALA A 12 -3.03 6.86 -4.20
CA ALA A 12 -3.03 7.75 -5.35
C ALA A 12 -4.29 8.62 -5.40
N LEU A 13 -5.46 8.05 -5.10
CA LEU A 13 -6.72 8.78 -5.01
C LEU A 13 -6.76 9.78 -3.85
N ALA A 14 -6.05 9.52 -2.75
CA ALA A 14 -5.94 10.43 -1.62
C ALA A 14 -4.90 11.55 -1.83
N SER A 15 -4.03 11.46 -2.84
CA SER A 15 -2.99 12.46 -3.12
C SER A 15 -3.49 13.91 -3.28
N PRO A 16 -4.65 14.20 -3.89
CA PRO A 16 -5.14 15.57 -4.00
C PRO A 16 -5.45 16.20 -2.63
N LEU A 17 -5.82 15.41 -1.62
CA LEU A 17 -6.11 15.91 -0.28
C LEU A 17 -4.86 16.50 0.39
N ALA A 18 -3.70 15.88 0.18
CA ALA A 18 -2.43 16.39 0.68
C ALA A 18 -2.06 17.73 0.04
N LEU A 19 -2.28 17.86 -1.27
CA LEU A 19 -2.00 19.07 -2.03
C LEU A 19 -2.95 20.22 -1.64
N LEU A 20 -4.25 19.92 -1.52
CA LEU A 20 -5.26 20.88 -1.09
C LEU A 20 -5.03 21.33 0.36
N GLY A 21 -4.59 20.43 1.25
CA GLY A 21 -4.21 20.76 2.63
C GLY A 21 -2.94 21.62 2.71
N ALA A 22 -2.03 21.49 1.76
CA ALA A 22 -0.80 22.27 1.69
C ALA A 22 -0.98 23.65 1.01
N ALA A 23 -1.98 23.78 0.12
CA ALA A 23 -2.28 25.01 -0.61
C ALA A 23 -2.39 26.28 0.28
N PRO A 24 -3.10 26.28 1.43
CA PRO A 24 -3.19 27.47 2.29
C PRO A 24 -1.88 27.82 3.01
N LEU A 25 -0.90 26.91 3.05
CA LEU A 25 0.40 27.12 3.71
C LEU A 25 1.45 27.74 2.77
N GLY A 26 1.14 27.88 1.49
CA GLY A 26 2.01 28.50 0.48
C GLY A 26 2.69 27.50 -0.46
N LEU A 27 3.32 28.04 -1.52
CA LEU A 27 3.86 27.24 -2.63
C LEU A 27 4.94 26.25 -2.18
N ASP A 28 5.83 26.62 -1.27
CA ASP A 28 6.90 25.75 -0.78
C ASP A 28 6.35 24.49 -0.09
N HIS A 29 5.21 24.63 0.61
CA HIS A 29 4.52 23.52 1.25
C HIS A 29 3.87 22.59 0.22
N VAL A 30 3.30 23.15 -0.85
CA VAL A 30 2.72 22.36 -1.96
C VAL A 30 3.80 21.58 -2.69
N VAL A 31 4.96 22.19 -2.96
CA VAL A 31 6.11 21.50 -3.58
C VAL A 31 6.60 20.38 -2.68
N ALA A 32 6.80 20.67 -1.38
CA ALA A 32 7.21 19.67 -0.40
C ALA A 32 6.21 18.51 -0.29
N ALA A 33 4.90 18.81 -0.26
CA ALA A 33 3.82 17.81 -0.24
C ALA A 33 3.78 16.99 -1.53
N THR A 34 3.99 17.61 -2.69
CA THR A 34 4.00 16.92 -3.99
C THR A 34 5.17 15.95 -4.08
N LEU A 35 6.37 16.40 -3.71
CA LEU A 35 7.58 15.57 -3.74
C LEU A 35 7.50 14.40 -2.76
N SER A 36 7.04 14.65 -1.54
CA SER A 36 6.89 13.60 -0.53
C SER A 36 5.76 12.62 -0.89
N THR A 37 4.62 13.11 -1.41
CA THR A 37 3.55 12.24 -1.94
C THR A 37 4.04 11.37 -3.09
N SER A 38 4.80 11.96 -4.03
CA SER A 38 5.38 11.22 -5.17
C SER A 38 6.37 10.16 -4.70
N LEU A 39 7.21 10.48 -3.71
CA LEU A 39 8.15 9.54 -3.10
C LEU A 39 7.42 8.38 -2.42
N VAL A 40 6.33 8.66 -1.71
CA VAL A 40 5.47 7.64 -1.09
C VAL A 40 4.84 6.73 -2.15
N LEU A 41 4.26 7.29 -3.21
CA LEU A 41 3.65 6.51 -4.29
C LEU A 41 4.68 5.67 -5.04
N ALA A 42 5.86 6.23 -5.33
CA ALA A 42 6.97 5.49 -5.93
C ALA A 42 7.46 4.36 -5.02
N ASN A 43 7.52 4.60 -3.71
CA ASN A 43 7.87 3.58 -2.72
C ASN A 43 6.85 2.43 -2.69
N LEU A 44 5.55 2.75 -2.65
CA LEU A 44 4.48 1.74 -2.70
C LEU A 44 4.48 0.97 -4.02
N TRP A 45 4.73 1.65 -5.13
CA TRP A 45 4.85 1.03 -6.44
C TRP A 45 6.02 0.03 -6.47
N ALA A 46 7.19 0.43 -6.02
CA ALA A 46 8.33 -0.46 -5.93
C ALA A 46 8.06 -1.65 -4.98
N LEU A 47 7.40 -1.44 -3.84
CA LEU A 47 6.99 -2.52 -2.92
C LEU A 47 6.00 -3.49 -3.55
N SER A 48 5.10 -3.00 -4.42
CA SER A 48 4.16 -3.87 -5.13
C SER A 48 4.83 -4.85 -6.10
N ILE A 49 6.05 -4.54 -6.54
CA ILE A 49 6.83 -5.37 -7.44
C ILE A 49 7.80 -6.24 -6.63
N LEU A 50 8.56 -5.63 -5.72
CA LEU A 50 9.60 -6.31 -4.93
C LEU A 50 9.01 -7.24 -3.88
N GLY A 51 7.86 -6.91 -3.29
CA GLY A 51 7.22 -7.70 -2.24
C GLY A 51 6.86 -9.12 -2.70
N PRO A 52 6.03 -9.28 -3.75
CA PRO A 52 5.68 -10.60 -4.27
C PRO A 52 6.89 -11.41 -4.73
N ARG A 53 7.88 -10.75 -5.38
CA ARG A 53 9.12 -11.39 -5.83
C ARG A 53 9.95 -11.91 -4.66
N LEU A 54 10.06 -11.14 -3.58
CA LEU A 54 10.75 -11.56 -2.36
C LEU A 54 10.04 -12.76 -1.73
N VAL A 55 8.72 -12.70 -1.57
CA VAL A 55 7.92 -13.80 -1.00
C VAL A 55 8.07 -15.07 -1.84
N GLN A 56 7.99 -14.97 -3.17
CA GLN A 56 8.21 -16.09 -4.09
C GLN A 56 9.62 -16.65 -3.96
N SER A 57 10.65 -15.79 -3.95
CA SER A 57 12.04 -16.24 -3.83
C SER A 57 12.33 -16.96 -2.51
N VAL A 58 11.69 -16.54 -1.41
CA VAL A 58 11.78 -17.20 -0.11
C VAL A 58 11.05 -18.54 -0.15
N ALA A 59 9.85 -18.59 -0.75
CA ALA A 59 9.07 -19.82 -0.86
C ALA A 59 9.72 -20.88 -1.78
N GLU A 60 10.42 -20.44 -2.83
CA GLU A 60 11.13 -21.31 -3.78
C GLU A 60 12.58 -21.59 -3.38
N GLU A 61 13.02 -21.18 -2.18
CA GLU A 61 14.40 -21.29 -1.66
C GLU A 61 15.49 -20.82 -2.64
N THR A 62 15.17 -19.87 -3.52
CA THR A 62 16.04 -19.35 -4.58
C THR A 62 16.37 -17.89 -4.34
N PHE A 63 17.60 -17.44 -4.66
CA PHE A 63 18.06 -16.04 -4.77
C PHE A 63 17.41 -14.96 -3.85
N ALA A 64 16.96 -15.32 -2.64
CA ALA A 64 16.25 -14.41 -1.74
C ALA A 64 17.14 -13.23 -1.29
N GLY A 65 18.45 -13.47 -1.19
CA GLY A 65 19.44 -12.45 -0.83
C GLY A 65 19.51 -11.28 -1.82
N LEU A 66 19.27 -11.50 -3.11
CA LEU A 66 19.27 -10.44 -4.11
C LEU A 66 18.08 -9.48 -3.90
N TRP A 67 16.89 -10.04 -3.69
CA TRP A 67 15.68 -9.27 -3.43
C TRP A 67 15.74 -8.53 -2.09
N LEU A 68 16.34 -9.14 -1.08
CA LEU A 68 16.58 -8.51 0.23
C LEU A 68 17.58 -7.35 0.13
N ALA A 69 18.66 -7.53 -0.64
CA ALA A 69 19.62 -6.46 -0.92
C ALA A 69 18.98 -5.31 -1.71
N ALA A 70 18.17 -5.61 -2.72
CA ALA A 70 17.42 -4.60 -3.48
C ALA A 70 16.45 -3.81 -2.59
N LEU A 71 15.75 -4.50 -1.68
CA LEU A 71 14.85 -3.86 -0.71
C LEU A 71 15.62 -2.95 0.26
N GLY A 72 16.78 -3.42 0.76
CA GLY A 72 17.67 -2.65 1.62
C GLY A 72 18.22 -1.40 0.93
N ALA A 73 18.74 -1.54 -0.29
CA ALA A 73 19.25 -0.42 -1.08
C ALA A 73 18.18 0.65 -1.33
N LYS A 74 16.95 0.23 -1.65
CA LYS A 74 15.79 1.13 -1.77
C LYS A 74 15.50 1.86 -0.47
N PHE A 75 15.53 1.19 0.67
CA PHE A 75 15.27 1.82 1.96
C PHE A 75 16.31 2.91 2.26
N ILE A 76 17.59 2.62 2.03
CA ILE A 76 18.69 3.58 2.18
C ILE A 76 18.49 4.79 1.25
N LEU A 77 18.12 4.53 -0.02
CA LEU A 77 17.87 5.59 -0.99
C LEU A 77 16.72 6.51 -0.55
N ILE A 78 15.59 5.95 -0.11
CA ILE A 78 14.45 6.73 0.37
C ILE A 78 14.82 7.53 1.61
N ALA A 79 15.55 6.93 2.56
CA ALA A 79 16.02 7.62 3.76
C ALA A 79 16.93 8.81 3.39
N ALA A 80 17.87 8.62 2.45
CA ALA A 80 18.74 9.69 1.98
C ALA A 80 17.95 10.83 1.31
N ILE A 81 16.95 10.50 0.47
CA ILE A 81 16.07 11.50 -0.16
C ILE A 81 15.29 12.26 0.92
N LEU A 82 14.72 11.58 1.91
CA LEU A 82 13.97 12.23 2.99
C LEU A 82 14.86 13.13 3.85
N VAL A 83 16.07 12.69 4.20
CA VAL A 83 17.04 13.53 4.92
C VAL A 83 17.39 14.77 4.10
N GLY A 84 17.62 14.61 2.79
CA GLY A 84 17.84 15.74 1.89
C GLY A 84 16.64 16.68 1.89
N MET A 85 15.42 16.16 1.69
CA MET A 85 14.19 16.96 1.67
C MET A 85 14.01 17.75 2.97
N VAL A 86 14.22 17.16 4.14
CA VAL A 86 14.06 17.84 5.43
C VAL A 86 15.04 19.00 5.63
N GLN A 87 16.20 18.97 4.97
CA GLN A 87 17.18 20.07 5.04
C GLN A 87 16.79 21.28 4.18
N ILE A 88 16.02 21.08 3.11
CA ILE A 88 15.74 22.12 2.11
C ILE A 88 14.26 22.52 1.99
N LEU A 89 13.33 21.70 2.50
CA LEU A 89 11.89 21.88 2.33
C LEU A 89 11.18 22.00 3.68
N PRO A 90 10.03 22.72 3.73
CA PRO A 90 9.28 22.88 4.96
C PRO A 90 8.75 21.54 5.49
N PRO A 91 8.99 21.20 6.78
CA PRO A 91 8.63 19.90 7.36
C PRO A 91 7.13 19.65 7.37
N MET A 92 6.31 20.71 7.48
CA MET A 92 4.86 20.61 7.40
C MET A 92 4.38 20.13 6.03
N GLY A 93 4.99 20.60 4.93
CA GLY A 93 4.65 20.14 3.59
C GLY A 93 5.05 18.68 3.38
N ILE A 94 6.22 18.28 3.91
CA ILE A 94 6.66 16.88 3.91
C ILE A 94 5.66 15.99 4.65
N ALA A 95 5.25 16.38 5.86
CA ALA A 95 4.29 15.64 6.67
C ALA A 95 2.94 15.49 5.95
N LEU A 96 2.46 16.55 5.30
CA LEU A 96 1.21 16.51 4.52
C LEU A 96 1.30 15.52 3.35
N GLY A 97 2.46 15.36 2.71
CA GLY A 97 2.59 14.36 1.65
C GLY A 97 2.62 12.90 2.11
N PHE A 98 2.67 12.64 3.43
CA PHE A 98 2.43 11.29 3.98
C PHE A 98 0.95 11.02 4.30
N VAL A 99 0.08 12.04 4.31
CA VAL A 99 -1.37 11.87 4.54
C VAL A 99 -2.01 10.85 3.58
N PRO A 100 -1.66 10.81 2.27
CA PRO A 100 -2.23 9.83 1.35
C PRO A 100 -1.90 8.39 1.74
N LEU A 101 -0.74 8.15 2.37
CA LEU A 101 -0.38 6.84 2.91
C LEU A 101 -1.35 6.42 4.01
N LEU A 102 -1.61 7.31 4.97
CA LEU A 102 -2.52 7.04 6.10
C LEU A 102 -3.93 6.77 5.61
N VAL A 103 -4.48 7.67 4.79
CA VAL A 103 -5.85 7.56 4.25
C VAL A 103 -5.97 6.33 3.36
N GLY A 104 -5.00 6.11 2.47
CA GLY A 104 -5.02 4.97 1.57
C GLY A 104 -4.89 3.63 2.30
N THR A 105 -4.06 3.56 3.34
CA THR A 105 -3.91 2.35 4.18
C THR A 105 -5.20 2.05 4.94
N LEU A 106 -5.84 3.06 5.54
CA LEU A 106 -7.12 2.90 6.22
C LEU A 106 -8.22 2.43 5.26
N ALA A 107 -8.34 3.06 4.09
CA ALA A 107 -9.33 2.68 3.08
C ALA A 107 -9.12 1.24 2.59
N THR A 108 -7.88 0.83 2.36
CA THR A 108 -7.57 -0.55 1.98
C THR A 108 -7.86 -1.53 3.12
N GLY A 109 -7.53 -1.19 4.37
CA GLY A 109 -7.85 -2.03 5.53
C GLY A 109 -9.36 -2.26 5.69
N LEU A 110 -10.16 -1.19 5.53
CA LEU A 110 -11.63 -1.29 5.55
C LEU A 110 -12.17 -2.18 4.43
N GLN A 111 -11.63 -2.04 3.21
CA GLN A 111 -12.02 -2.89 2.07
C GLN A 111 -11.71 -4.36 2.33
N LEU A 112 -10.53 -4.67 2.89
CA LEU A 112 -10.15 -6.04 3.21
C LEU A 112 -11.04 -6.63 4.32
N ALA A 113 -11.31 -5.87 5.38
CA ALA A 113 -12.20 -6.32 6.46
C ALA A 113 -13.64 -6.59 5.99
N GLN A 114 -14.15 -5.79 5.05
CA GLN A 114 -15.47 -6.02 4.45
C GLN A 114 -15.51 -7.31 3.63
N VAL A 115 -14.48 -7.55 2.80
CA VAL A 115 -14.38 -8.77 1.99
C VAL A 115 -14.30 -10.02 2.88
N GLU A 116 -13.57 -9.95 3.99
CA GLU A 116 -13.46 -11.04 4.96
C GLU A 116 -14.80 -11.32 5.65
N ALA A 117 -15.49 -10.29 6.13
CA ALA A 117 -16.82 -10.43 6.74
C ALA A 117 -17.87 -11.01 5.77
N GLU A 118 -17.83 -10.62 4.49
CA GLU A 118 -18.71 -11.18 3.46
C GLU A 118 -18.39 -12.65 3.16
N ALA A 119 -17.11 -13.04 3.20
CA ALA A 119 -16.69 -14.42 3.01
C ALA A 119 -17.16 -15.32 4.16
N GLU A 120 -17.05 -14.86 5.41
CA GLU A 120 -17.57 -15.57 6.59
C GLU A 120 -19.09 -15.71 6.54
N ALA A 121 -19.81 -14.65 6.18
CA ALA A 121 -21.27 -14.70 6.04
C ALA A 121 -21.73 -15.70 4.97
N ARG A 122 -20.99 -15.82 3.86
CA ARG A 122 -21.27 -16.82 2.82
C ARG A 122 -20.93 -18.23 3.27
N ALA A 123 -19.81 -18.44 3.96
CA ALA A 123 -19.41 -19.74 4.49
C ALA A 123 -20.40 -20.27 5.55
N GLY A 124 -20.95 -19.39 6.39
CA GLY A 124 -21.99 -19.75 7.37
C GLY A 124 -23.39 -19.97 6.78
N SER A 125 -23.60 -19.65 5.49
CA SER A 125 -24.88 -19.76 4.80
C SER A 125 -25.03 -21.03 3.95
N VAL A 126 -23.99 -21.88 3.87
CA VAL A 126 -24.10 -23.20 3.23
C VAL A 126 -24.92 -24.10 4.17
N PRO A 127 -26.16 -24.50 3.81
CA PRO A 127 -26.93 -25.41 4.65
C PRO A 127 -26.19 -26.75 4.76
N PRO A 128 -26.25 -27.43 5.92
CA PRO A 128 -25.73 -28.79 6.02
C PRO A 128 -26.34 -29.62 4.88
N SER A 129 -25.48 -30.26 4.11
CA SER A 129 -25.83 -31.15 3.01
C SER A 129 -27.00 -32.03 3.40
N VAL A 130 -28.06 -31.99 2.58
CA VAL A 130 -29.19 -32.92 2.63
C VAL A 130 -28.63 -34.34 2.76
N ASP A 131 -28.95 -35.00 3.88
CA ASP A 131 -28.78 -36.44 4.05
C ASP A 131 -29.54 -37.13 2.92
N ILE A 132 -28.82 -37.51 1.86
CA ILE A 132 -29.34 -38.45 0.88
C ILE A 132 -29.30 -39.81 1.57
N ALA A 133 -30.43 -40.19 2.17
CA ALA A 133 -30.64 -41.53 2.68
C ALA A 133 -30.38 -42.55 1.54
N PRO A 134 -29.65 -43.64 1.79
CA PRO A 134 -29.46 -44.67 0.79
C PRO A 134 -30.81 -45.34 0.52
N GLU A 135 -31.27 -45.23 -0.73
CA GLU A 135 -32.42 -45.96 -1.25
C GLU A 135 -32.05 -47.46 -1.21
N GLU A 136 -32.70 -48.20 -0.31
CA GLU A 136 -32.50 -49.65 -0.14
C GLU A 136 -32.87 -50.38 -1.45
N ALA A 137 -31.97 -51.28 -1.86
CA ALA A 137 -32.06 -52.14 -3.03
C ALA A 137 -32.94 -53.37 -2.80
#